data_AF-A0A971UGN6-F1
#
_entry.id   AF-A0A971UGN6-F1
#
_cell.length_a   1.000
_cell.length_b   1.000
_cell.length_c   1.000
_cell.angle_alpha   90.00
_cell.angle_beta   90.00
_cell.angle_gamma   90.00
#
_symmetry.space_group_name_H-M   'P 1'
#
loop_
_entity.id
_entity.type
_entity.pdbx_description
1 polymer ?
#
loop_
_entity_poly.entity_id
_entity_poly.type
_entity_poly.pdbx_seq_one_letter_code
_entity_poly.pdbx_strand_id
1 'polypeptide(L)'
;MCQDNEYVCGSDLTPADVADFDDGRLIPWRRDASGQWYRRVIQAPAGFPTIQAVPPQAAASASDSDVFDEPAGLDDFERSQLRQWADELRRGGGDDPEEADE
;
A
#
# COMPACT_ATOMS: atom_id res chain seq x y z
N MET A 1 2.23 26.57 -8.90
CA MET A 1 3.36 25.64 -8.78
C MET A 1 2.77 24.24 -8.78
N CYS A 2 2.71 23.60 -9.95
CA CYS A 2 2.20 22.24 -10.16
C CYS A 2 3.37 21.48 -10.79
N GLN A 3 4.17 20.82 -9.96
CA GLN A 3 4.05 19.40 -9.58
C GLN A 3 4.46 18.49 -10.73
N ASP A 4 5.61 17.85 -10.56
CA ASP A 4 6.06 16.64 -11.24
C ASP A 4 4.88 15.66 -11.44
N ASN A 5 4.29 15.63 -12.64
CA ASN A 5 3.32 14.61 -13.02
C ASN A 5 4.07 13.30 -13.33
N GLU A 6 4.65 12.69 -12.30
CA GLU A 6 5.38 11.42 -12.36
C GLU A 6 4.49 10.25 -12.84
N TYR A 7 3.17 10.36 -12.66
CA TYR A 7 2.21 9.30 -12.97
C TYR A 7 1.13 9.77 -13.93
N VAL A 8 0.73 8.88 -14.84
CA VAL A 8 -0.31 9.10 -15.85
C VAL A 8 -1.32 7.95 -15.78
N CYS A 9 -2.59 8.28 -15.69
CA CYS A 9 -3.66 7.28 -15.78
C CYS A 9 -3.95 6.95 -17.25
N GLY A 10 -4.27 5.68 -17.54
CA GLY A 10 -4.58 5.19 -18.88
C GLY A 10 -5.78 5.87 -19.52
N SER A 11 -6.71 6.39 -18.71
CA SER A 11 -7.85 7.21 -19.15
C SER A 11 -7.45 8.59 -19.67
N ASP A 12 -6.30 9.10 -19.24
CA ASP A 12 -5.85 10.48 -19.46
C ASP A 12 -4.62 10.54 -20.40
N LEU A 13 -4.39 9.47 -21.17
CA LEU A 13 -3.27 9.39 -22.10
C LEU A 13 -3.42 10.41 -23.23
N THR A 14 -2.39 11.22 -23.41
CA THR A 14 -2.25 12.09 -24.58
C THR A 14 -1.43 11.40 -25.68
N PRO A 15 -1.48 11.87 -26.94
CA PRO A 15 -0.61 11.35 -28.00
C PRO A 15 0.89 11.45 -27.67
N ALA A 16 1.29 12.41 -26.83
CA ALA A 16 2.66 12.53 -26.35
C ALA A 16 3.03 11.39 -25.37
N ASP A 17 2.11 10.98 -24.50
CA ASP A 17 2.34 9.85 -23.58
C ASP A 17 2.51 8.52 -24.32
N VAL A 18 1.80 8.35 -25.44
CA VAL A 18 1.95 7.17 -26.30
C VAL A 18 3.34 7.15 -26.94
N ALA A 19 3.80 8.28 -27.46
CA ALA A 19 5.16 8.40 -28.00
C ALA A 19 6.23 8.19 -26.92
N ASP A 20 6.01 8.69 -25.69
CA ASP A 20 6.90 8.45 -24.55
C ASP A 20 6.91 6.97 -24.12
N PHE A 21 5.80 6.25 -24.26
CA PHE A 21 5.74 4.80 -24.02
C PHE A 21 6.56 4.04 -25.07
N ASP A 22 6.41 4.38 -26.34
CA ASP A 22 7.16 3.77 -27.44
C ASP A 22 8.67 4.06 -27.34
N ASP A 23 9.06 5.25 -26.85
CA ASP A 23 10.46 5.64 -26.58
C ASP A 23 11.01 5.04 -25.27
N GLY A 24 10.18 4.34 -24.48
CA GLY A 24 10.57 3.76 -23.19
C GLY A 24 10.71 4.76 -22.05
N ARG A 25 10.24 5.99 -22.22
CA ARG A 25 10.16 7.04 -21.20
C ARG A 25 8.92 6.94 -20.33
N LEU A 26 7.97 6.08 -20.69
CA LEU A 26 6.79 5.79 -19.91
C LEU A 26 6.67 4.26 -19.73
N ILE A 27 6.56 3.81 -18.47
CA ILE A 27 6.50 2.37 -18.14
C ILE A 27 5.20 2.02 -17.43
N PRO A 28 4.65 0.81 -17.63
CA PRO A 28 3.48 0.36 -16.89
C PRO A 28 3.84 0.19 -15.40
N TRP A 29 3.00 0.71 -14.51
CA TRP A 29 3.27 0.74 -13.07
C TRP A 29 2.30 -0.11 -12.25
N ARG A 30 1.01 0.20 -12.28
CA ARG A 30 -0.03 -0.53 -11.53
C ARG A 30 -1.34 -0.60 -12.30
N ARG A 31 -2.20 -1.55 -11.95
CA ARG A 31 -3.57 -1.64 -12.47
C ARG A 31 -4.55 -1.66 -11.31
N ASP A 32 -5.58 -0.84 -11.38
CA ASP A 32 -6.69 -0.78 -10.41
C ASP A 32 -8.05 -0.72 -11.14
N ALA A 33 -9.13 -0.51 -10.37
CA ALA A 33 -10.50 -0.44 -10.91
C ALA A 33 -10.70 0.71 -11.90
N SER A 34 -9.87 1.75 -11.83
CA SER A 34 -9.90 2.90 -12.75
C SER A 34 -9.11 2.64 -14.03
N GLY A 35 -8.24 1.62 -14.04
CA GLY A 35 -7.55 1.16 -15.24
C GLY A 35 -6.05 0.99 -15.03
N GLN A 36 -5.30 1.12 -16.13
CA GLN A 36 -3.85 0.98 -16.14
C GLN A 36 -3.20 2.33 -15.80
N TRP A 37 -2.23 2.32 -14.89
CA TRP A 37 -1.39 3.46 -14.58
C TRP A 37 0.00 3.28 -15.14
N TYR A 38 0.58 4.40 -15.53
CA TYR A 38 1.90 4.51 -16.13
C TYR A 38 2.75 5.49 -15.33
N ARG A 39 4.06 5.27 -15.32
CA ARG A 39 5.03 6.14 -14.64
C ARG A 39 6.03 6.69 -15.64
N ARG A 40 6.27 8.00 -15.59
CA ARG A 40 7.29 8.67 -16.40
C ARG A 40 8.68 8.40 -15.84
N VAL A 41 9.62 8.08 -16.72
CA VAL A 41 11.03 7.86 -16.40
C VAL A 41 11.73 9.23 -16.43
N ILE A 42 11.56 10.01 -15.36
CA ILE A 42 12.06 11.39 -15.27
C ILE A 42 13.59 11.42 -15.05
N GLN A 43 14.13 10.37 -14.43
CA GLN A 43 15.55 10.00 -14.33
C GLN A 43 15.55 8.49 -14.08
N ALA A 44 16.55 7.75 -14.57
CA ALA A 44 16.71 6.35 -14.18
C ALA A 44 16.75 6.30 -12.64
N PRO A 45 15.73 5.74 -11.95
CA PRO A 45 15.87 5.53 -10.52
C PRO A 45 17.10 4.65 -10.36
N ALA A 46 18.02 5.04 -9.47
CA ALA A 46 19.19 4.26 -9.16
C ALA A 46 18.72 2.92 -8.56
N GLY A 47 18.42 1.95 -9.43
CA GLY A 47 17.66 0.77 -9.07
C GLY A 47 16.20 1.08 -8.70
N PHE A 48 15.28 0.28 -9.21
CA PHE A 48 14.02 0.08 -8.50
C PHE A 48 14.39 -0.46 -7.11
N PRO A 49 13.83 0.06 -5.99
CA PRO A 49 14.00 -0.59 -4.70
C PRO A 49 13.40 -1.99 -4.84
N THR A 50 14.28 -2.97 -5.01
CA THR A 50 13.88 -4.37 -5.08
C THR A 50 13.63 -4.78 -3.65
N ILE A 51 12.36 -5.03 -3.31
CA ILE A 51 12.04 -5.70 -2.05
C ILE A 51 12.51 -7.14 -2.21
N GLN A 52 13.74 -7.40 -1.78
CA GLN A 52 14.25 -8.76 -1.70
C GLN A 52 13.55 -9.44 -0.54
N ALA A 53 12.81 -10.51 -0.81
CA ALA A 53 12.30 -11.36 0.24
C ALA A 53 13.50 -11.98 0.97
N VAL A 54 13.79 -11.47 2.17
CA VAL A 54 14.86 -12.02 3.01
C VAL A 54 14.35 -13.37 3.53
N PRO A 55 15.01 -14.50 3.22
CA PRO A 55 14.65 -15.77 3.83
C PRO A 55 14.78 -15.62 5.36
N PRO A 56 13.89 -16.21 6.17
CA PRO A 56 13.82 -15.96 7.61
C PRO A 56 15.15 -16.20 8.35
N GLN A 57 16.00 -17.10 7.83
CA GLN A 57 17.35 -17.34 8.35
C GLN A 57 18.36 -16.19 8.12
N ALA A 58 18.20 -15.41 7.05
CA ALA A 58 19.04 -14.25 6.77
C ALA A 58 18.61 -13.02 7.59
N ALA A 59 17.32 -12.89 7.93
CA ALA A 59 16.84 -11.90 8.90
C ALA A 59 17.41 -12.14 10.31
N ALA A 60 17.61 -13.41 10.68
CA ALA A 60 18.24 -13.77 11.95
C ALA A 60 19.77 -13.56 11.99
N SER A 61 20.41 -13.38 10.83
CA SER A 61 21.87 -13.20 10.71
C SER A 61 22.27 -11.74 10.46
N ALA A 62 21.30 -10.84 10.27
CA ALA A 62 21.54 -9.41 10.33
C ALA A 62 21.81 -9.04 11.79
N SER A 63 23.07 -9.17 12.19
CA SER A 63 23.61 -8.51 13.38
C SER A 63 23.67 -7.01 13.14
N ASP A 64 22.50 -6.39 12.99
CA ASP A 64 22.27 -4.98 13.27
C ASP A 64 21.39 -4.98 14.53
N SER A 65 22.07 -5.16 15.66
CA SER A 65 21.54 -4.84 16.96
C SER A 65 20.95 -3.42 16.87
N ASP A 66 19.71 -3.22 17.35
CA ASP A 66 19.07 -1.92 17.63
C ASP A 66 17.98 -1.33 16.67
N VAL A 67 17.21 -2.10 15.86
CA VAL A 67 16.07 -1.48 15.11
C VAL A 67 14.71 -2.21 15.15
N PHE A 68 14.63 -3.46 15.56
CA PHE A 68 13.32 -4.07 15.86
C PHE A 68 13.23 -4.28 17.36
N ASP A 69 12.62 -3.30 18.05
CA ASP A 69 11.95 -3.57 19.32
C ASP A 69 11.17 -4.87 19.10
N GLU A 70 11.52 -5.90 19.88
CA GLU A 70 10.74 -7.12 19.95
C GLU A 70 9.27 -6.71 20.10
N PRO A 71 8.32 -7.24 19.30
CA PRO A 71 6.94 -6.80 19.39
C PRO A 71 6.51 -7.01 20.84
N ALA A 72 6.35 -5.91 21.58
CA ALA A 72 5.94 -5.95 22.96
C ALA A 72 4.65 -6.76 22.99
N GLY A 73 4.73 -7.97 23.54
CA GLY A 73 3.60 -8.88 23.56
C GLY A 73 2.46 -8.19 24.29
N LEU A 74 1.26 -8.20 23.69
CA LEU A 74 0.08 -7.66 24.35
C LEU A 74 -0.08 -8.36 25.69
N ASP A 75 -0.23 -7.57 26.76
CA ASP A 75 -0.57 -8.12 28.05
C ASP A 75 -2.00 -8.71 28.03
N ASP A 76 -2.36 -9.49 29.07
CA ASP A 76 -3.67 -10.14 29.13
C ASP A 76 -4.84 -9.14 29.09
N PHE A 77 -4.65 -7.93 29.62
CA PHE A 77 -5.67 -6.88 29.59
C PHE A 77 -5.83 -6.30 28.18
N GLU A 78 -4.73 -5.94 27.52
CA GLU A 78 -4.76 -5.48 26.12
C GLU A 78 -5.34 -6.54 25.18
N ARG A 79 -4.98 -7.81 25.40
CA ARG A 79 -5.51 -8.94 24.63
C ARG A 79 -7.01 -9.15 24.86
N SER A 80 -7.50 -8.87 26.07
CA SER A 80 -8.91 -8.96 26.41
C SER A 80 -9.74 -7.85 25.74
N GLN A 81 -9.22 -6.62 25.70
CA GLN A 81 -9.87 -5.50 25.01
C GLN A 81 -9.96 -5.74 23.50
N LEU A 82 -8.87 -6.22 22.89
CA LEU A 82 -8.85 -6.51 21.46
C LEU A 82 -9.87 -7.60 21.08
N ARG A 83 -10.04 -8.61 21.94
CA ARG A 83 -11.05 -9.66 21.77
C ARG A 83 -12.47 -9.12 21.91
N GLN A 84 -12.72 -8.28 22.92
CA GLN A 84 -14.03 -7.66 23.12
C GLN A 84 -14.42 -6.81 21.91
N TRP A 85 -13.51 -5.97 21.41
CA TRP A 85 -13.74 -5.17 20.20
C TRP A 85 -14.02 -6.05 18.98
N ALA A 86 -13.28 -7.14 18.78
CA ALA A 86 -13.50 -8.06 17.67
C ALA A 86 -14.85 -8.81 17.77
N ASP A 87 -15.27 -9.16 18.98
CA ASP A 87 -16.58 -9.77 19.23
C ASP A 87 -17.72 -8.77 19.06
N GLU A 88 -17.51 -7.51 19.42
CA GLU A 88 -18.45 -6.41 19.16
C GLU A 88 -18.60 -6.16 17.67
N LEU A 89 -17.51 -6.16 16.90
CA LEU A 89 -17.54 -6.02 15.45
C LEU A 89 -18.26 -7.20 14.76
N ARG A 90 -18.12 -8.40 15.32
CA ARG A 90 -18.84 -9.60 14.87
C ARG A 90 -20.33 -9.56 15.23
N ARG A 91 -20.69 -8.92 16.33
CA ARG A 91 -22.06 -8.85 16.86
C ARG A 91 -22.85 -7.64 16.35
N GLY A 92 -22.18 -6.51 16.10
CA GLY A 92 -22.77 -5.21 15.78
C GLY A 92 -22.76 -4.84 14.29
N GLY A 93 -22.50 -5.80 13.39
CA GLY A 93 -22.62 -5.60 11.94
C GLY A 93 -24.06 -5.53 11.41
N GLY A 94 -25.06 -5.43 12.28
CA GLY A 94 -26.46 -5.34 11.90
C GLY A 94 -27.37 -5.18 13.11
N ASP A 95 -27.58 -3.94 13.56
CA ASP A 95 -28.80 -3.47 14.21
C ASP A 95 -28.74 -1.93 14.16
N ASP A 96 -29.17 -1.41 13.01
CA ASP A 96 -29.61 -0.02 12.88
C ASP A 96 -30.99 0.02 13.55
N PRO A 97 -31.19 0.69 14.69
CA PRO A 97 -32.54 0.91 15.17
C PRO A 97 -33.22 1.83 14.15
N GLU A 98 -34.07 1.25 13.30
CA GLU A 98 -35.12 2.00 12.60
C GLU A 98 -35.96 2.69 13.68
N GLU A 99 -35.58 3.93 14.01
CA GLU A 99 -36.40 4.85 14.79
C GLU A 99 -37.69 5.04 13.99
N ALA A 100 -38.74 4.36 14.45
CA ALA A 100 -40.08 4.46 13.92
C ALA A 100 -40.55 5.93 14.02
N ASP A 101 -40.97 6.46 12.87
CA ASP A 101 -41.65 7.73 12.70
C ASP A 101 -42.97 7.71 13.50
N GLU A 102 -43.08 8.51 14.56
CA GLU A 102 -44.34 8.91 15.21
C GLU A 102 -44.32 10.39 15.63
#